data_AF-A0A101F7X3-F1
#
_entry.id   AF-A0A101F7X3-F1
#
_cell.length_a   1.000
_cell.length_b   1.000
_cell.length_c   1.000
_cell.angle_alpha   90.00
_cell.angle_beta   90.00
_cell.angle_gamma   90.00
#
_symmetry.space_group_name_H-M   'P 1'
#
loop_
_entity.id
_entity.type
_entity.pdbx_description
1 polymer ?
#
loop_
_entity_poly.entity_id
_entity_poly.type
_entity_poly.pdbx_seq_one_letter_code
_entity_poly.pdbx_strand_id
1 'polypeptide(L)'
;MINRYLTLVGRIRQELSDVKKSVERAKMAWEKAEKEADSLYLDSAALNLHDFYNGLERIFRLIAEIVDEVTPAGSSWHVEGELMAFCSFLEGKTPAE
;
A
#
# COMPACT_ATOMS: atom_id res chain seq x y z
N MET A 1 4.24 19.10 -18.53
CA MET A 1 4.96 17.80 -18.56
C MET A 1 5.92 17.67 -17.37
N ILE A 2 7.09 18.34 -17.35
CA ILE A 2 8.10 18.20 -16.27
C ILE A 2 7.54 18.41 -14.85
N ASN A 3 6.66 19.40 -14.66
CA ASN A 3 6.09 19.71 -13.35
C ASN A 3 5.26 18.54 -12.77
N ARG A 4 4.45 17.84 -13.58
CA ARG A 4 3.64 16.69 -13.15
C ARG A 4 4.52 15.54 -12.62
N TYR A 5 5.61 15.23 -13.32
CA TYR A 5 6.55 14.19 -12.89
C TYR A 5 7.33 14.58 -11.63
N LEU A 6 7.72 15.85 -11.47
CA LEU A 6 8.36 16.31 -10.24
C LEU A 6 7.41 16.24 -9.04
N THR A 7 6.13 16.59 -9.21
CA THR A 7 5.10 16.40 -8.18
C THR A 7 4.91 14.92 -7.84
N LEU A 8 4.84 14.04 -8.86
CA LEU A 8 4.74 12.59 -8.65
C LEU A 8 5.90 12.05 -7.81
N VAL A 9 7.15 12.39 -8.17
CA VAL A 9 8.35 11.98 -7.44
C VAL A 9 8.28 12.44 -5.98
N GLY A 10 7.84 13.68 -5.74
CA GLY A 10 7.65 14.20 -4.38
C GLY A 10 6.65 13.37 -3.57
N ARG A 11 5.50 13.04 -4.16
CA ARG A 11 4.47 12.21 -3.52
C ARG A 11 4.95 10.78 -3.25
N ILE A 12 5.57 10.13 -4.23
CA ILE A 12 6.11 8.77 -4.07
C ILE A 12 7.14 8.74 -2.94
N ARG A 13 8.04 9.74 -2.86
CA ARG A 13 9.03 9.82 -1.78
C ARG A 13 8.39 9.95 -0.40
N GLN A 14 7.30 10.71 -0.30
CA GLN A 14 6.56 10.84 0.94
C GLN A 14 5.90 9.51 1.33
N GLU A 15 5.17 8.87 0.40
CA GLU A 15 4.54 7.57 0.65
C GLU A 15 5.57 6.50 1.02
N LEU A 16 6.73 6.44 0.35
CA LEU A 16 7.82 5.53 0.70
C LEU A 16 8.35 5.75 2.12
N SER A 17 8.42 7.01 2.57
CA SER A 17 8.82 7.33 3.95
C SER A 17 7.81 6.79 4.95
N ASP A 18 6.51 6.88 4.65
CA ASP A 18 5.45 6.43 5.54
C ASP A 18 5.31 4.89 5.53
N VAL A 19 5.43 4.25 4.37
CA VAL A 19 5.57 2.78 4.20
C VAL A 19 6.76 2.26 5.01
N LYS A 20 7.89 2.95 5.01
CA LYS A 20 9.05 2.55 5.82
C LYS A 20 8.72 2.60 7.32
N LYS A 21 8.04 3.66 7.78
CA LYS A 21 7.66 3.79 9.19
C LYS A 21 6.69 2.69 9.63
N SER A 22 5.72 2.33 8.81
CA SER A 22 4.77 1.27 9.14
C SER A 22 5.46 -0.09 9.25
N VAL A 23 6.40 -0.41 8.36
CA VAL A 23 7.22 -1.62 8.49
C VAL A 23 8.02 -1.65 9.79
N GLU A 24 8.69 -0.56 10.15
CA GLU A 24 9.48 -0.53 11.40
C GLU A 24 8.58 -0.66 12.64
N ARG A 25 7.40 -0.04 12.64
CA ARG A 25 6.43 -0.20 13.73
C ARG A 25 5.85 -1.62 13.81
N ALA A 26 5.56 -2.24 12.67
CA ALA A 26 5.09 -3.62 12.62
C ALA A 26 6.11 -4.59 13.23
N LYS A 27 7.40 -4.43 12.87
CA LYS A 27 8.49 -5.21 13.47
C LYS A 27 8.59 -5.01 14.98
N MET A 28 8.58 -3.75 15.43
CA MET A 28 8.65 -3.44 16.86
C MET A 28 7.47 -4.02 17.65
N ALA A 29 6.26 -3.96 17.08
CA ALA A 29 5.07 -4.54 17.69
C ALA A 29 5.16 -6.07 17.72
N TRP A 30 5.59 -6.71 16.64
CA TRP A 30 5.79 -8.16 16.57
C TRP A 30 6.80 -8.65 17.62
N GLU A 31 7.96 -8.00 17.74
CA GLU A 31 8.97 -8.36 18.73
C GLU A 31 8.45 -8.25 20.18
N LYS A 32 7.55 -7.31 20.45
CA LYS A 32 6.90 -7.18 21.77
C LYS A 32 5.84 -8.25 21.99
N ALA A 33 5.05 -8.56 20.97
CA ALA A 33 4.07 -9.64 21.03
C ALA A 33 4.72 -10.97 21.38
N GLU A 34 5.88 -11.29 20.79
CA GLU A 34 6.62 -12.52 21.11
C GLU A 34 7.13 -12.56 22.55
N LYS A 35 7.47 -11.40 23.14
CA LYS A 35 8.04 -11.32 24.50
C LYS A 35 6.98 -11.26 25.58
N GLU A 36 5.92 -10.50 25.36
CA GLU A 36 4.91 -10.17 26.38
C GLU A 36 3.65 -11.03 26.26
N ALA A 37 3.48 -11.78 25.16
CA ALA A 37 2.30 -12.60 24.85
C ALA A 37 0.97 -11.84 24.94
N ASP A 38 1.02 -10.52 24.74
CA ASP A 38 -0.14 -9.63 24.76
C ASP A 38 -0.68 -9.44 23.33
N SER A 39 -1.96 -9.76 23.15
CA SER A 39 -2.67 -9.63 21.89
C SER A 39 -2.70 -8.20 21.36
N LEU A 40 -2.59 -7.18 22.23
CA LEU A 40 -2.55 -5.78 21.80
C LEU A 40 -1.34 -5.47 20.91
N TYR A 41 -0.20 -6.13 21.14
CA TYR A 41 0.96 -5.98 20.26
C TYR A 41 0.79 -6.72 18.94
N LEU A 42 0.07 -7.85 18.92
CA LEU A 42 -0.30 -8.53 17.67
C LEU A 42 -1.24 -7.67 16.83
N ASP A 43 -2.26 -7.07 17.45
CA ASP A 43 -3.19 -6.15 16.78
C ASP A 43 -2.44 -4.93 16.21
N SER A 44 -1.51 -4.38 16.98
CA SER A 44 -0.65 -3.29 16.52
C SER A 44 0.23 -3.70 15.34
N ALA A 45 0.81 -4.91 15.36
CA ALA A 45 1.58 -5.44 14.23
C ALA A 45 0.70 -5.58 12.98
N ALA A 46 -0.50 -6.14 13.11
CA ALA A 46 -1.46 -6.30 12.02
C ALA A 46 -1.87 -4.95 11.42
N LEU A 47 -2.18 -3.96 12.27
CA LEU A 47 -2.53 -2.61 11.83
C LEU A 47 -1.41 -1.96 11.03
N ASN A 48 -0.17 -2.03 11.51
CA ASN A 48 0.97 -1.44 10.81
C ASN A 48 1.30 -2.18 9.50
N LEU A 49 1.05 -3.49 9.42
CA LEU A 49 1.14 -4.23 8.15
C LEU A 49 0.05 -3.81 7.16
N HIS A 50 -1.17 -3.56 7.64
CA HIS A 50 -2.24 -3.00 6.81
C HIS A 50 -1.85 -1.62 6.25
N ASP A 51 -1.32 -0.73 7.09
CA ASP A 51 -0.82 0.58 6.66
C ASP A 51 0.29 0.48 5.60
N PHE A 52 1.18 -0.51 5.73
CA PHE A 52 2.20 -0.83 4.72
C PHE A 52 1.57 -1.18 3.36
N TYR A 53 0.59 -2.09 3.33
CA TYR A 53 -0.07 -2.49 2.09
C TYR A 53 -0.83 -1.34 1.43
N ASN A 54 -1.57 -0.56 2.22
CA ASN A 54 -2.30 0.61 1.72
C ASN A 54 -1.34 1.66 1.14
N GLY A 55 -0.17 1.85 1.76
CA GLY A 55 0.86 2.76 1.26
C GLY A 55 1.43 2.32 -0.09
N LEU A 56 1.69 1.02 -0.27
CA LEU A 56 2.11 0.49 -1.56
C LEU A 56 1.04 0.69 -2.64
N GLU A 57 -0.22 0.42 -2.31
CA GLU A 57 -1.33 0.61 -3.24
C GLU A 57 -1.43 2.08 -3.70
N ARG A 58 -1.32 3.04 -2.77
CA ARG A 58 -1.31 4.48 -3.12
C ARG A 58 -0.15 4.83 -4.04
N ILE A 59 1.06 4.30 -3.80
CA ILE A 59 2.21 4.52 -4.68
C ILE A 59 1.92 4.02 -6.08
N PHE A 60 1.41 2.80 -6.20
CA PHE A 60 1.17 2.25 -7.51
C PHE A 60 0.02 2.94 -8.25
N ARG A 61 -1.03 3.36 -7.54
CA ARG A 61 -2.11 4.18 -8.10
C ARG A 61 -1.58 5.52 -8.64
N LEU A 62 -0.71 6.20 -7.87
CA LEU A 62 -0.05 7.43 -8.31
C LEU A 62 0.78 7.23 -9.58
N ILE A 63 1.45 6.08 -9.72
CA ILE A 63 2.21 5.73 -10.92
C ILE A 63 1.25 5.49 -12.08
N ALA A 64 0.23 4.63 -11.93
CA ALA A 64 -0.72 4.29 -12.98
C ALA A 64 -1.46 5.53 -13.52
N GLU A 65 -1.90 6.43 -12.63
CA GLU A 65 -2.62 7.65 -13.02
C GLU A 65 -1.77 8.65 -13.80
N ILE A 66 -0.46 8.75 -13.50
CA ILE A 66 0.40 9.82 -14.03
C ILE A 66 1.34 9.33 -15.14
N VAL A 67 1.76 8.07 -15.09
CA VAL A 67 2.68 7.46 -16.05
C VAL A 67 1.91 6.70 -17.11
N ASP A 68 0.97 5.84 -16.70
CA ASP A 68 0.23 4.98 -17.63
C ASP A 68 -1.05 5.66 -18.16
N GLU A 69 -1.46 6.78 -17.55
CA GLU A 69 -2.72 7.49 -17.81
C GLU A 69 -3.96 6.60 -17.71
N VAL A 70 -3.85 5.49 -16.98
CA VAL A 70 -4.95 4.58 -16.69
C VAL A 70 -5.29 4.70 -15.21
N THR A 71 -6.52 5.10 -14.91
CA THR A 71 -7.08 4.99 -13.56
C THR A 71 -7.73 3.61 -13.45
N PRO A 72 -7.39 2.77 -12.45
CA PRO A 72 -8.13 1.54 -12.19
C PRO A 72 -9.57 1.91 -11.81
N ALA A 73 -10.51 1.78 -12.75
CA ALA A 73 -11.91 2.11 -12.56
C ALA A 73 -12.76 0.85 -12.77
N GLY A 74 -13.39 0.35 -11.70
CA GLY A 74 -14.35 -0.75 -11.78
C GLY A 74 -14.81 -1.18 -10.39
N SER A 75 -16.11 -1.08 -10.11
CA SER A 75 -16.83 -1.26 -8.82
C SER A 75 -16.51 -2.50 -7.96
N SER A 76 -15.68 -3.42 -8.43
CA SER A 76 -15.10 -4.53 -7.66
C SER A 76 -13.76 -4.20 -6.99
N TRP A 77 -13.20 -3.00 -7.19
CA TRP A 77 -11.96 -2.53 -6.54
C TRP A 77 -12.08 -2.37 -5.01
N HIS A 78 -13.30 -2.41 -4.49
CA HIS A 78 -13.67 -2.08 -3.11
C HIS A 78 -13.84 -3.30 -2.18
N VAL A 79 -13.35 -4.48 -2.54
CA VAL A 79 -13.50 -5.67 -1.69
C VAL A 79 -12.14 -6.10 -1.17
N GLU A 80 -11.94 -5.90 0.14
CA GLU A 80 -11.07 -6.66 1.05
C GLU A 80 -9.96 -7.47 0.34
N GLY A 81 -8.94 -6.79 -0.18
CA GLY A 81 -7.89 -7.45 -0.98
C GLY A 81 -7.16 -6.53 -1.96
N GLU A 82 -6.99 -5.26 -1.60
CA GLU A 82 -6.57 -4.16 -2.49
C GLU A 82 -5.25 -4.46 -3.25
N LEU A 83 -4.26 -5.09 -2.59
CA LEU A 83 -3.00 -5.46 -3.25
C LEU A 83 -3.15 -6.60 -4.26
N MET A 84 -3.96 -7.62 -3.97
CA MET A 84 -4.13 -8.78 -4.86
C MET A 84 -4.91 -8.40 -6.13
N ALA A 85 -5.94 -7.58 -5.99
CA ALA A 85 -6.68 -7.03 -7.12
C ALA A 85 -5.78 -6.12 -7.97
N PHE A 86 -4.95 -5.29 -7.33
CA PHE A 86 -4.03 -4.39 -8.02
C PHE A 86 -2.88 -5.14 -8.74
N CYS A 87 -2.25 -6.13 -8.09
CA CYS A 87 -1.24 -6.97 -8.73
C CYS A 87 -1.82 -7.73 -9.94
N SER A 88 -3.05 -8.22 -9.85
CA SER A 88 -3.75 -8.87 -10.98
C SER A 88 -3.98 -7.89 -12.14
N PHE A 89 -4.37 -6.65 -11.84
CA PHE A 89 -4.53 -5.60 -12.83
C PHE A 89 -3.22 -5.24 -13.54
N LEU A 90 -2.10 -5.10 -12.82
CA LEU A 90 -0.78 -4.86 -13.41
C LEU A 90 -0.30 -6.02 -14.31
N GLU A 91 -0.73 -7.25 -14.03
CA GLU A 91 -0.48 -8.41 -14.88
C GLU A 91 -1.38 -8.48 -16.13
N GLY A 92 -2.26 -7.48 -16.35
CA GLY A 92 -3.21 -7.46 -17.46
C GLY A 92 -4.40 -8.41 -17.27
N LYS A 93 -4.63 -8.90 -16.05
CA LYS A 93 -5.79 -9.74 -15.69
C LYS A 93 -6.83 -8.83 -15.04
N THR A 94 -7.89 -8.52 -15.77
CA THR A 94 -9.07 -7.86 -15.18
C THR A 94 -9.61 -8.74 -14.05
N PRO A 95 -9.88 -8.20 -12.85
CA PRO A 95 -10.60 -8.93 -11.81
C PRO A 95 -11.91 -9.45 -12.42
N ALA A 96 -12.12 -10.76 -12.33
CA ALA A 96 -13.24 -11.45 -12.97
C ALA A 96 -14.58 -10.77 -12.65
N GLU A 97 -15.42 -10.65 -13.69
CA GLU A 97 -16.81 -10.19 -13.65
C GLU A 97 -17.67 -10.95 -12.63
#